data_AF-A0A8C6MSY0-F1
#
_entry.id   AF-A0A8C6MSY0-F1
#
_cell.length_a   1.000
_cell.length_b   1.000
_cell.length_c   1.000
_cell.angle_alpha   90.00
_cell.angle_beta   90.00
_cell.angle_gamma   90.00
#
_symmetry.space_group_name_H-M   'P 1'
#
loop_
_entity.id
_entity.type
_entity.pdbx_description
1 polymer ?
#
loop_
_entity_poly.entity_id
_entity_poly.type
_entity_poly.pdbx_seq_one_letter_code
_entity_poly.pdbx_strand_id
1 'polypeptide(L)'
;METLQMKEAALVYLDRSGGLQKFIDDCKSYNDSKQSYAVYRFSILINPCDVVELDAELGNHILHHPLKAARVFQSLQTETQINIVLKLTHLPALPSYTLDLCEFPLNYASQRFYMMQGIVIAMTTITKYTQGARFLCSDEVCPFSKGFQYVRVHVPGATESATVRNDFLCSLCSSSLQEDRKFRVLGDKQIVEIITTKMFHAFQGDSKNQPFRFQSLGIFLRDELVNKMKIGNEYKIIGIPVCVKTSQTALCVEANNITPHTAKVPSGISDNFRRLLSLTLSSCWKFTAMLANVFASQIVAPGTYNLLKLCLLMSLVQTRDCNREREDWLDILVITSDTLLVDRVSL
;
A
#
# COMPACT_ATOMS: atom_id res chain seq x y z
N MET A 1 26.52 15.31 -19.66
CA MET A 1 26.72 14.02 -20.34
C MET A 1 25.88 12.93 -19.67
N GLU A 2 25.94 12.82 -18.33
CA GLU A 2 25.13 11.89 -17.50
C GLU A 2 23.62 11.91 -17.81
N THR A 3 23.01 13.07 -18.02
CA THR A 3 21.55 13.15 -18.29
C THR A 3 21.13 12.58 -19.63
N LEU A 4 22.03 12.45 -20.62
CA LEU A 4 21.67 11.92 -21.94
C LEU A 4 21.65 10.38 -21.92
N GLN A 5 22.65 9.78 -21.27
CA GLN A 5 22.75 8.33 -21.08
C GLN A 5 21.57 7.79 -20.27
N MET A 6 21.19 8.47 -19.18
CA MET A 6 20.00 8.09 -18.40
C MET A 6 18.70 8.15 -19.21
N LYS A 7 18.56 9.13 -20.13
CA LYS A 7 17.38 9.22 -20.99
C LYS A 7 17.32 8.07 -21.99
N GLU A 8 18.46 7.71 -22.58
CA GLU A 8 18.57 6.55 -23.47
C GLU A 8 18.23 5.26 -22.72
N ALA A 9 18.79 5.05 -21.53
CA ALA A 9 18.46 3.90 -20.69
C ALA A 9 16.97 3.85 -20.30
N ALA A 10 16.38 5.00 -19.95
CA ALA A 10 14.94 5.11 -19.66
C ALA A 10 14.09 4.73 -20.89
N LEU A 11 14.47 5.17 -22.09
CA LEU A 11 13.77 4.83 -23.32
C LEU A 11 13.89 3.34 -23.65
N VAL A 12 15.10 2.77 -23.53
CA VAL A 12 15.35 1.32 -23.74
C VAL A 12 14.54 0.49 -22.74
N TYR A 13 14.46 0.91 -21.48
CA TYR A 13 13.62 0.24 -20.49
C TYR A 13 12.14 0.30 -20.87
N LEU A 14 11.63 1.46 -21.29
CA LEU A 14 10.23 1.61 -21.70
C LEU A 14 9.88 0.74 -22.91
N ASP A 15 10.79 0.61 -23.87
CA ASP A 15 10.62 -0.26 -25.03
C ASP A 15 10.54 -1.74 -24.60
N ARG A 16 11.53 -2.21 -23.81
CA ARG A 16 11.60 -3.61 -23.35
C ARG A 16 10.46 -4.01 -22.42
N SER A 17 9.98 -3.10 -21.58
CA SER A 17 8.90 -3.37 -20.62
C SER A 17 7.50 -3.24 -21.22
N GLY A 18 7.38 -2.83 -22.50
CA GLY A 18 6.10 -2.46 -23.11
C GLY A 18 5.51 -1.15 -22.60
N GLY A 19 6.23 -0.42 -21.75
CA GLY A 19 5.83 0.89 -21.22
C GLY A 19 5.70 1.95 -22.31
N LEU A 20 6.51 1.88 -23.38
CA LEU A 20 6.42 2.79 -24.52
C LEU A 20 5.12 2.60 -25.31
N GLN A 21 4.72 1.35 -25.55
CA GLN A 21 3.47 1.04 -26.22
C GLN A 21 2.27 1.54 -25.41
N LYS A 22 2.27 1.29 -24.09
CA LYS A 22 1.27 1.84 -23.17
C LYS A 22 1.21 3.37 -23.22
N PHE A 23 2.37 4.03 -23.21
CA PHE A 23 2.45 5.49 -23.32
C PHE A 23 1.82 6.00 -24.63
N ILE A 24 2.09 5.34 -25.75
CA ILE A 24 1.49 5.67 -27.05
C ILE A 24 -0.04 5.50 -27.01
N ASP A 25 -0.53 4.43 -26.39
CA ASP A 25 -1.97 4.16 -26.29
C ASP A 25 -2.68 5.15 -25.35
N ASP A 26 -2.03 5.53 -24.24
CA ASP A 26 -2.49 6.61 -23.36
C ASP A 26 -2.57 7.95 -24.15
N CYS A 27 -1.58 8.26 -24.98
CA CYS A 27 -1.60 9.46 -25.84
C CYS A 27 -2.74 9.46 -26.86
N LYS A 28 -3.07 8.31 -27.46
CA LYS A 28 -4.23 8.19 -28.36
C LYS A 28 -5.54 8.49 -27.63
N SER A 29 -5.71 7.92 -26.44
CA SER A 29 -6.88 8.16 -25.58
C SER A 29 -7.06 9.65 -25.28
N TYR A 30 -5.98 10.36 -24.97
CA TYR A 30 -6.03 11.81 -24.76
C TYR A 30 -6.37 12.60 -26.03
N ASN A 31 -5.82 12.22 -27.19
CA ASN A 31 -6.12 12.88 -28.46
C ASN A 31 -7.56 12.67 -28.95
N ASP A 32 -8.15 11.51 -28.67
CA ASP A 32 -9.54 11.21 -29.01
C ASP A 32 -10.53 12.04 -28.17
N SER A 33 -10.10 12.52 -27.01
CA SER A 33 -10.89 13.43 -26.20
C SER A 33 -10.90 14.84 -26.82
N LYS A 34 -12.09 15.43 -27.01
CA LYS A 34 -12.22 16.79 -27.54
C LYS A 34 -11.90 17.88 -26.51
N GLN A 35 -11.45 17.52 -25.31
CA GLN A 35 -11.16 18.44 -24.21
C GLN A 35 -9.65 18.61 -24.04
N SER A 36 -9.19 19.86 -23.96
CA SER A 36 -7.81 20.12 -23.57
C SER A 36 -7.65 19.93 -22.06
N TYR A 37 -6.74 19.03 -21.67
CA TYR A 37 -6.45 18.80 -20.26
C TYR A 37 -5.38 19.76 -19.77
N ALA A 38 -5.53 20.21 -18.52
CA ALA A 38 -4.47 20.97 -17.86
C ALA A 38 -3.24 20.13 -17.56
N VAL A 39 -3.44 18.83 -17.33
CA VAL A 39 -2.41 17.86 -16.96
C VAL A 39 -2.69 16.54 -17.65
N TYR A 40 -1.69 16.01 -18.35
CA TYR A 40 -1.69 14.66 -18.91
C TYR A 40 -0.88 13.75 -17.98
N ARG A 41 -1.54 12.78 -17.36
CA ARG A 41 -0.89 11.88 -16.40
C ARG A 41 -0.58 10.55 -17.04
N PHE A 42 0.68 10.11 -16.91
CA PHE A 42 1.15 8.81 -17.38
C PHE A 42 1.74 8.02 -16.21
N SER A 43 1.28 6.78 -16.05
CA SER A 43 1.74 5.89 -14.98
C SER A 43 2.63 4.79 -15.56
N ILE A 44 3.92 4.85 -15.25
CA ILE A 44 4.94 3.93 -15.73
C ILE A 44 5.23 2.91 -14.64
N LEU A 45 5.04 1.64 -14.96
CA LEU A 45 5.43 0.54 -14.07
C LEU A 45 6.93 0.32 -14.16
N ILE A 46 7.59 0.36 -13.01
CA ILE A 46 9.04 0.25 -12.90
C ILE A 46 9.42 -0.93 -12.03
N ASN A 47 10.22 -1.84 -12.59
CA ASN A 47 11.01 -2.80 -11.87
C ASN A 47 12.41 -2.21 -11.64
N PRO A 48 12.78 -1.84 -10.40
CA PRO A 48 14.09 -1.26 -10.13
C PRO A 48 15.26 -2.17 -10.51
N CYS A 49 15.11 -3.50 -10.40
CA CYS A 49 16.19 -4.44 -10.71
C CYS A 49 16.57 -4.38 -12.20
N ASP A 50 15.55 -4.44 -13.07
CA ASP A 50 15.74 -4.38 -14.52
C ASP A 50 16.39 -3.06 -14.95
N VAL A 51 16.03 -1.95 -14.29
CA VAL A 51 16.61 -0.64 -14.59
C VAL A 51 18.06 -0.56 -14.11
N VAL A 52 18.40 -1.09 -12.93
CA VAL A 52 19.77 -1.12 -12.42
C VAL A 52 20.70 -1.92 -13.34
N GLU A 53 20.21 -3.00 -13.94
CA GLU A 53 20.97 -3.79 -14.92
C GLU A 53 21.25 -3.03 -16.22
N LEU A 54 20.35 -2.13 -16.63
CA LEU A 54 20.52 -1.27 -17.80
C LEU A 54 21.43 -0.07 -17.50
N ASP A 55 21.16 0.63 -16.41
CA ASP A 55 21.88 1.80 -15.95
C ASP A 55 21.78 1.93 -14.43
N ALA A 56 22.89 1.64 -13.74
CA ALA A 56 22.94 1.65 -12.29
C ALA A 56 22.67 3.03 -11.68
N GLU A 57 23.00 4.12 -12.39
CA GLU A 57 22.83 5.48 -11.90
C GLU A 57 21.35 5.89 -11.93
N LEU A 58 20.63 5.59 -13.02
CA LEU A 58 19.19 5.75 -13.15
C LEU A 58 18.44 4.89 -12.12
N GLY A 59 18.86 3.64 -11.94
CA GLY A 59 18.32 2.76 -10.91
C GLY A 59 18.48 3.33 -9.50
N ASN A 60 19.65 3.88 -9.19
CA ASN A 60 19.91 4.57 -7.93
C ASN A 60 19.02 5.81 -7.76
N HIS A 61 18.82 6.61 -8.82
CA HIS A 61 17.92 7.75 -8.80
C HIS A 61 16.47 7.33 -8.54
N ILE A 62 15.98 6.24 -9.16
CA ILE A 62 14.61 5.75 -8.94
C ILE A 62 14.39 5.36 -7.46
N LEU A 63 15.38 4.70 -6.85
CA LEU A 63 15.27 4.19 -5.49
C LEU A 63 15.45 5.28 -4.42
N HIS A 64 16.38 6.23 -4.62
CA HIS A 64 16.76 7.21 -3.60
C HIS A 64 16.28 8.64 -3.89
N HIS A 65 16.03 8.97 -5.16
CA HIS A 65 15.69 10.32 -5.62
C HIS A 65 14.53 10.30 -6.62
N PRO A 66 13.33 9.82 -6.22
CA PRO A 66 12.23 9.53 -7.14
C PRO A 66 11.80 10.75 -7.97
N LEU A 67 11.90 11.96 -7.40
CA LEU A 67 11.59 13.21 -8.11
C LEU A 67 12.57 13.53 -9.24
N LYS A 68 13.86 13.24 -9.04
CA LYS A 68 14.88 13.40 -10.09
C LYS A 68 14.67 12.36 -11.18
N ALA A 69 14.40 11.10 -10.79
CA ALA A 69 14.10 10.04 -11.74
C ALA A 69 12.88 10.37 -12.61
N ALA A 70 11.76 10.81 -12.00
CA ALA A 70 10.56 11.19 -12.74
C ALA A 70 10.83 12.27 -13.81
N ARG A 71 11.72 13.23 -13.53
CA ARG A 71 12.14 14.25 -14.51
C ARG A 71 12.92 13.67 -15.70
N VAL A 72 13.71 12.62 -15.51
CA VAL A 72 14.41 11.95 -16.62
C VAL A 72 13.38 11.40 -17.60
N PHE A 73 12.39 10.64 -17.10
CA PHE A 73 11.29 10.12 -17.92
C PHE A 73 10.45 11.26 -18.53
N GLN A 74 10.18 12.32 -17.76
CA GLN A 74 9.38 13.45 -18.23
C GLN A 74 10.06 14.16 -19.39
N SER A 75 11.38 14.33 -19.32
CA SER A 75 12.19 15.04 -20.32
C SER A 75 12.33 14.33 -21.67
N LEU A 76 11.73 13.15 -21.83
CA LEU A 76 11.50 12.53 -23.14
C LEU A 76 10.42 13.29 -23.93
N GLN A 77 9.65 14.15 -23.26
CA GLN A 77 8.65 15.05 -23.82
C GLN A 77 8.82 16.46 -23.24
N THR A 78 8.50 17.51 -24.00
CA THR A 78 8.84 18.91 -23.65
C THR A 78 7.68 19.71 -23.07
N GLU A 79 6.51 19.10 -22.84
CA GLU A 79 5.32 19.84 -22.39
C GLU A 79 5.21 19.93 -20.86
N THR A 80 4.97 21.14 -20.37
CA THR A 80 4.73 21.49 -18.97
C THR A 80 3.48 20.83 -18.38
N GLN A 81 2.60 20.31 -19.24
CA GLN A 81 1.35 19.64 -18.88
C GLN A 81 1.55 18.15 -18.56
N ILE A 82 2.70 17.56 -18.87
CA ILE A 82 2.94 16.12 -18.69
C ILE A 82 3.35 15.83 -17.26
N ASN A 83 2.65 14.89 -16.60
CA ASN A 83 2.99 14.36 -15.30
C ASN A 83 3.30 12.88 -15.39
N ILE A 84 4.53 12.50 -15.03
CA ILE A 84 4.95 11.10 -15.01
C ILE A 84 5.00 10.58 -13.58
N VAL A 85 4.23 9.53 -13.34
CA VAL A 85 4.19 8.81 -12.05
C VAL A 85 4.90 7.47 -12.21
N LEU A 86 6.01 7.32 -11.51
CA LEU A 86 6.76 6.05 -11.45
C LEU A 86 6.11 5.14 -10.40
N LYS A 87 5.60 3.98 -10.81
CA LYS A 87 4.94 2.99 -9.95
C LYS A 87 5.85 1.77 -9.81
N LEU A 88 6.44 1.59 -8.63
CA LEU A 88 7.38 0.52 -8.37
C LEU A 88 6.66 -0.82 -8.18
N THR A 89 7.16 -1.86 -8.85
CA THR A 89 6.66 -3.22 -8.68
C THR A 89 7.11 -3.83 -7.35
N HIS A 90 8.36 -3.59 -6.96
CA HIS A 90 8.95 -4.06 -5.71
C HIS A 90 10.14 -3.17 -5.31
N LEU A 91 10.63 -3.37 -4.08
CA LEU A 91 11.90 -2.82 -3.61
C LEU A 91 12.89 -3.96 -3.37
N PRO A 92 14.21 -3.72 -3.46
CA PRO A 92 15.21 -4.71 -3.08
C PRO A 92 14.98 -5.19 -1.65
N ALA A 93 15.12 -6.51 -1.42
CA ALA A 93 14.93 -7.14 -0.11
C ALA A 93 16.11 -6.89 0.84
N LEU A 94 16.50 -5.62 0.99
CA LEU A 94 17.55 -5.18 1.89
C LEU A 94 16.92 -4.47 3.11
N PRO A 95 17.49 -4.62 4.32
CA PRO A 95 16.99 -3.96 5.52
C PRO A 95 16.87 -2.45 5.36
N SER A 96 17.76 -1.82 4.56
CA SER A 96 17.76 -0.39 4.29
C SER A 96 16.51 0.13 3.56
N TYR A 97 15.72 -0.74 2.92
CA TYR A 97 14.44 -0.38 2.30
C TYR A 97 13.23 -0.79 3.12
N THR A 98 13.42 -1.46 4.26
CA THR A 98 12.32 -1.86 5.14
C THR A 98 12.12 -0.80 6.22
N LEU A 99 10.87 -0.40 6.43
CA LEU A 99 10.46 0.50 7.50
C LEU A 99 9.67 -0.30 8.53
N ASP A 100 10.27 -0.50 9.71
CA ASP A 100 9.58 -1.11 10.84
C ASP A 100 8.73 -0.06 11.56
N LEU A 101 7.43 -0.31 11.67
CA LEU A 101 6.47 0.56 12.34
C LEU A 101 6.71 0.66 13.86
N CYS A 102 7.50 -0.25 14.43
CA CYS A 102 7.88 -0.23 15.85
C CYS A 102 9.19 0.52 16.14
N GLU A 103 10.01 0.82 15.13
CA GLU A 103 11.31 1.45 15.33
C GLU A 103 11.19 2.97 15.23
N PHE A 104 11.66 3.67 16.26
CA PHE A 104 11.67 5.13 16.32
C PHE A 104 13.10 5.65 16.51
N PRO A 105 13.50 6.75 15.83
CA PRO A 105 12.73 7.57 14.90
C PRO A 105 12.61 6.95 13.50
N LEU A 106 11.43 7.07 12.89
CA LEU A 106 11.22 6.70 11.49
C LEU A 106 12.02 7.66 10.60
N ASN A 107 12.87 7.14 9.71
CA ASN A 107 13.70 7.97 8.82
C ASN A 107 12.83 8.66 7.75
N TYR A 108 12.30 9.84 8.07
CA TYR A 108 11.53 10.69 7.16
C TYR A 108 12.38 11.76 6.45
N ALA A 109 13.66 11.90 6.81
CA ALA A 109 14.55 12.89 6.21
C ALA A 109 14.86 12.57 4.74
N SER A 110 14.84 11.28 4.40
CA SER A 110 15.01 10.81 3.03
C SER A 110 13.65 10.64 2.35
N GLN A 111 13.31 11.54 1.42
CA GLN A 111 12.12 11.45 0.56
C GLN A 111 12.28 10.35 -0.51
N ARG A 112 12.47 9.11 -0.05
CA ARG A 112 12.68 7.92 -0.89
C ARG A 112 11.67 6.83 -0.56
N PHE A 113 11.67 5.77 -1.37
CA PHE A 113 10.74 4.66 -1.18
C PHE A 113 11.17 3.71 -0.07
N TYR A 114 10.20 3.30 0.74
CA TYR A 114 10.32 2.27 1.75
C TYR A 114 9.20 1.24 1.61
N MET A 115 9.50 0.01 1.99
CA MET A 115 8.56 -1.08 2.15
C MET A 115 8.16 -1.21 3.61
N MET A 116 6.87 -1.31 3.89
CA MET A 116 6.32 -1.63 5.20
C MET A 116 5.24 -2.70 5.07
N GLN A 117 4.97 -3.37 6.18
CA GLN A 117 3.97 -4.43 6.27
C GLN A 117 3.08 -4.15 7.47
N GLY A 118 1.76 -4.26 7.28
CA GLY A 118 0.82 -3.97 8.34
C GLY A 118 -0.61 -4.37 8.00
N ILE A 119 -1.44 -4.35 9.02
CA ILE A 119 -2.86 -4.71 8.95
C ILE A 119 -3.70 -3.46 9.02
N VAL A 120 -4.72 -3.40 8.18
CA VAL A 120 -5.65 -2.27 8.14
C VAL A 120 -6.61 -2.34 9.31
N ILE A 121 -6.62 -1.30 10.15
CA ILE A 121 -7.51 -1.20 11.32
C ILE A 121 -8.62 -0.16 11.15
N ALA A 122 -8.38 0.88 10.35
CA ALA A 122 -9.37 1.90 10.05
C ALA A 122 -9.14 2.48 8.65
N MET A 123 -10.20 3.07 8.10
CA MET A 123 -10.14 3.77 6.82
C MET A 123 -11.13 4.92 6.81
N THR A 124 -10.76 5.97 6.11
CA THR A 124 -11.63 7.12 5.86
C THR A 124 -12.49 6.90 4.62
N THR A 125 -13.52 7.74 4.49
CA THR A 125 -14.30 7.86 3.26
C THR A 125 -13.43 8.42 2.13
N ILE A 126 -13.81 8.14 0.89
CA ILE A 126 -13.09 8.65 -0.27
C ILE A 126 -13.37 10.16 -0.39
N THR A 127 -12.31 10.94 -0.49
CA THR A 127 -12.36 12.40 -0.62
C THR A 127 -11.65 12.83 -1.90
N LYS A 128 -11.99 14.01 -2.43
CA LYS A 128 -11.31 14.59 -3.59
C LYS A 128 -10.12 15.42 -3.14
N TYR A 129 -9.04 15.36 -3.90
CA TYR A 129 -7.87 16.24 -3.73
C TYR A 129 -7.49 16.90 -5.06
N THR A 130 -6.74 17.99 -5.01
CA THR A 130 -6.24 18.64 -6.23
C THR A 130 -5.01 17.91 -6.73
N GLN A 131 -5.16 17.19 -7.84
CA GLN A 131 -4.06 16.47 -8.48
C GLN A 131 -3.21 17.40 -9.34
N GLY A 132 -3.82 18.42 -9.93
CA GLY A 132 -3.10 19.47 -10.62
C GLY A 132 -3.97 20.69 -10.91
N ALA A 133 -3.32 21.82 -11.10
CA ALA A 133 -3.97 23.09 -11.33
C ALA A 133 -3.15 23.96 -12.29
N ARG A 134 -3.86 24.70 -13.12
CA ARG A 134 -3.30 25.72 -14.01
C ARG A 134 -3.35 27.07 -13.31
N PHE A 135 -2.28 27.84 -13.44
CA PHE A 135 -2.18 29.20 -12.97
C PHE A 135 -1.87 30.14 -14.13
N LEU A 136 -2.43 31.34 -14.09
CA LEU A 136 -2.25 32.39 -15.09
C LEU A 136 -1.73 33.65 -14.39
N CYS A 137 -0.90 34.42 -15.10
CA CYS A 137 -0.49 35.73 -14.60
C CYS A 137 -1.70 36.66 -14.49
N SER A 138 -1.83 37.36 -13.37
CA SER A 138 -2.87 38.38 -13.15
C SER A 138 -2.71 39.61 -14.04
N ASP A 139 -1.49 39.88 -14.53
CA ASP A 139 -1.25 40.95 -15.48
C ASP A 139 -1.58 40.48 -16.90
N GLU A 140 -2.66 41.00 -17.48
CA GLU A 140 -3.14 40.60 -18.82
C GLU A 140 -2.14 40.89 -19.94
N VAL A 141 -1.28 41.89 -19.77
CA VAL A 141 -0.25 42.27 -20.76
C VAL A 141 0.91 41.28 -20.75
N CYS A 142 1.09 40.55 -19.63
CA CYS A 142 2.11 39.52 -19.52
C CYS A 142 1.83 38.38 -20.51
N PRO A 143 2.82 37.89 -21.28
CA PRO A 143 2.64 36.73 -22.17
C PRO A 143 2.22 35.46 -21.42
N PHE A 144 2.41 35.41 -20.09
CA PHE A 144 2.00 34.28 -19.24
C PHE A 144 0.59 34.43 -18.65
N SER A 145 -0.19 35.43 -19.09
CA SER A 145 -1.62 35.56 -18.77
C SER A 145 -2.50 34.55 -19.50
N LYS A 146 -1.95 33.88 -20.53
CA LYS A 146 -2.60 32.85 -21.35
C LYS A 146 -1.69 31.63 -21.51
N GLY A 147 -2.24 30.51 -21.95
CA GLY A 147 -1.51 29.26 -22.21
C GLY A 147 -1.43 28.32 -20.99
N PHE A 148 -0.43 27.43 -20.99
CA PHE A 148 -0.23 26.36 -19.99
C PHE A 148 1.17 26.44 -19.36
N GLN A 149 1.60 27.66 -19.05
CA GLN A 149 2.99 27.93 -18.68
C GLN A 149 3.24 27.63 -17.20
N TYR A 150 2.25 27.89 -16.36
CA TYR A 150 2.26 27.52 -14.95
C TYR A 150 1.25 26.42 -14.69
N VAL A 151 1.67 25.18 -14.86
CA VAL A 151 0.93 24.00 -14.42
C VAL A 151 1.64 23.41 -13.22
N ARG A 152 0.90 23.22 -12.13
CA ARG A 152 1.43 22.55 -10.94
C ARG A 152 0.68 21.25 -10.75
N VAL A 153 1.44 20.20 -10.46
CA VAL A 153 0.92 18.87 -10.20
C VAL A 153 1.28 18.43 -8.79
N HIS A 154 0.46 17.58 -8.21
CA HIS A 154 0.77 16.94 -6.94
C HIS A 154 2.02 16.07 -7.10
N VAL A 155 2.96 16.25 -6.18
CA VAL A 155 4.23 15.55 -6.15
C VAL A 155 4.19 14.53 -5.01
N PRO A 156 4.55 13.25 -5.24
CA PRO A 156 4.62 12.27 -4.17
C PRO A 156 5.53 12.75 -3.05
N GLY A 157 5.04 12.71 -1.81
CA GLY A 157 5.73 13.23 -0.63
C GLY A 157 5.42 14.68 -0.29
N ALA A 158 4.69 15.41 -1.13
CA ALA A 158 4.28 16.78 -0.87
C ALA A 158 2.89 16.87 -0.23
N THR A 159 2.62 17.97 0.47
CA THR A 159 1.26 18.29 0.94
C THR A 159 0.41 18.84 -0.21
N GLU A 160 -0.91 18.71 -0.11
CA GLU A 160 -1.83 19.29 -1.13
C GLU A 160 -1.73 20.81 -1.23
N SER A 161 -1.39 21.47 -0.11
CA SER A 161 -1.06 22.88 -0.08
C SER A 161 0.20 23.24 -0.85
N ALA A 162 1.04 22.29 -1.28
CA ALA A 162 2.16 22.59 -2.18
C ALA A 162 1.69 22.79 -3.63
N THR A 163 0.56 22.20 -4.00
CA THR A 163 -0.02 22.27 -5.35
C THR A 163 -0.91 23.50 -5.51
N VAL A 164 -1.68 23.86 -4.48
CA VAL A 164 -2.60 25.01 -4.50
C VAL A 164 -2.24 26.00 -3.40
N ARG A 165 -1.77 27.19 -3.79
CA ARG A 165 -1.50 28.33 -2.90
C ARG A 165 -1.83 29.63 -3.61
N ASN A 166 -2.01 30.69 -2.82
CA ASN A 166 -2.37 32.01 -3.31
C ASN A 166 -1.16 32.95 -3.46
N ASP A 167 0.04 32.52 -3.08
CA ASP A 167 1.25 33.34 -3.04
C ASP A 167 2.24 33.01 -4.15
N PHE A 168 1.78 32.36 -5.21
CA PHE A 168 2.60 32.09 -6.38
C PHE A 168 2.80 33.35 -7.21
N LEU A 169 4.04 33.58 -7.66
CA LEU A 169 4.45 34.75 -8.43
C LEU A 169 4.90 34.36 -9.83
N CYS A 170 4.58 35.22 -10.80
CA CYS A 170 5.00 35.11 -12.18
C CYS A 170 6.52 35.30 -12.26
N SER A 171 7.23 34.39 -12.92
CA SER A 171 8.69 34.46 -13.06
C SER A 171 9.15 35.57 -14.04
N LEU A 172 8.23 36.18 -14.81
CA LEU A 172 8.56 37.24 -15.77
C LEU A 172 8.30 38.65 -15.23
N CYS A 173 7.11 38.89 -14.67
CA CYS A 173 6.70 40.22 -14.21
C CYS A 173 6.50 40.32 -12.69
N SER A 174 6.73 39.22 -11.96
CA SER A 174 6.55 39.14 -10.49
C SER A 174 5.13 39.40 -9.97
N SER A 175 4.14 39.60 -10.87
CA SER A 175 2.72 39.68 -10.51
C SER A 175 2.21 38.36 -9.94
N SER A 176 1.13 38.42 -9.17
CA SER A 176 0.52 37.22 -8.58
C SER A 176 -0.05 36.30 -9.66
N LEU A 177 0.10 34.99 -9.45
CA LEU A 177 -0.51 33.97 -10.28
C LEU A 177 -1.88 33.60 -9.72
N GLN A 178 -2.90 33.63 -10.57
CA GLN A 178 -4.26 33.24 -10.24
C GLN A 178 -4.57 31.86 -10.80
N GLU A 179 -5.21 31.03 -9.98
CA GLU A 179 -5.61 29.70 -10.41
C GLU A 179 -6.80 29.76 -11.38
N ASP A 180 -6.67 29.10 -12.53
CA ASP A 180 -7.81 28.86 -13.41
C ASP A 180 -8.55 27.59 -12.97
N ARG A 181 -9.63 27.80 -12.21
CA ARG A 181 -10.47 26.73 -11.65
C ARG A 181 -11.12 25.84 -12.72
N LYS A 182 -11.27 26.31 -13.97
CA LYS A 182 -11.84 25.48 -15.07
C LYS A 182 -10.93 24.31 -15.43
N PHE A 183 -9.63 24.49 -15.22
CA PHE A 183 -8.58 23.53 -15.56
C PHE A 183 -8.05 22.80 -14.33
N ARG A 184 -8.76 22.86 -13.20
CA ARG A 184 -8.39 22.09 -12.02
C ARG A 184 -8.68 20.61 -12.25
N VAL A 185 -7.66 19.78 -12.07
CA VAL A 185 -7.78 18.32 -12.12
C VAL A 185 -7.87 17.79 -10.71
N LEU A 186 -8.95 17.05 -10.43
CA LEU A 186 -9.20 16.43 -9.13
C LEU A 186 -8.90 14.94 -9.19
N GLY A 187 -8.22 14.43 -8.17
CA GLY A 187 -8.00 13.00 -7.94
C GLY A 187 -8.77 12.49 -6.73
N ASP A 188 -8.77 11.17 -6.55
CA ASP A 188 -9.37 10.51 -5.39
C ASP A 188 -8.32 10.23 -4.30
N LYS A 189 -8.70 10.41 -3.04
CA LYS A 189 -7.85 10.21 -1.88
C LYS A 189 -8.59 9.42 -0.81
N GLN A 190 -7.88 8.48 -0.20
CA GLN A 190 -8.34 7.74 0.96
C GLN A 190 -7.18 7.60 1.95
N ILE A 191 -7.46 7.82 3.23
CA ILE A 191 -6.51 7.58 4.32
C ILE A 191 -6.85 6.25 4.98
N VAL A 192 -5.84 5.40 5.15
CA VAL A 192 -5.95 4.09 5.78
C VAL A 192 -4.98 4.02 6.94
N GLU A 193 -5.46 3.63 8.12
CA GLU A 193 -4.62 3.40 9.29
C GLU A 193 -4.18 1.94 9.32
N ILE A 194 -2.87 1.73 9.40
CA ILE A 194 -2.26 0.41 9.55
C ILE A 194 -1.58 0.25 10.89
N ILE A 195 -1.48 -0.99 11.36
CA ILE A 195 -0.73 -1.38 12.55
C ILE A 195 0.24 -2.51 12.21
N THR A 196 1.36 -2.58 12.95
CA THR A 196 2.38 -3.62 12.79
C THR A 196 1.84 -5.02 13.04
N THR A 197 2.26 -5.99 12.25
CA THR A 197 1.87 -7.41 12.41
C THR A 197 2.51 -8.06 13.64
N LYS A 198 3.51 -7.42 14.23
CA LYS A 198 4.06 -7.80 15.54
C LYS A 198 3.00 -7.75 16.65
N MET A 199 1.86 -7.08 16.43
CA MET A 199 0.76 -7.11 17.39
C MET A 199 0.17 -8.50 17.59
N PHE A 200 0.35 -9.44 16.65
CA PHE A 200 -0.10 -10.80 16.87
C PHE A 200 0.59 -11.51 18.03
N HIS A 201 1.81 -11.10 18.40
CA HIS A 201 2.49 -11.61 19.59
C HIS A 201 1.71 -11.26 20.88
N ALA A 202 0.94 -10.17 20.88
CA ALA A 202 0.05 -9.83 21.99
C ALA A 202 -1.00 -10.91 22.26
N PHE A 203 -1.48 -11.56 21.22
CA PHE A 203 -2.49 -12.62 21.30
C PHE A 203 -1.90 -14.00 21.60
N GLN A 204 -0.56 -14.15 21.58
CA GLN A 204 0.12 -15.43 21.84
C GLN A 204 0.28 -15.74 23.34
N GLY A 205 -0.22 -14.88 24.24
CA GLY A 205 -0.24 -15.14 25.68
C GLY A 205 1.14 -15.15 26.33
N ASP A 206 2.11 -14.44 25.74
CA ASP A 206 3.49 -14.43 26.19
C ASP A 206 3.61 -13.82 27.59
N SER A 207 4.34 -14.49 28.49
CA SER A 207 4.29 -14.29 29.95
C SER A 207 5.04 -13.04 30.46
N LYS A 208 5.58 -12.22 29.56
CA LYS A 208 6.26 -10.97 29.92
C LYS A 208 5.21 -9.89 30.15
N ASN A 209 4.81 -9.74 31.41
CA ASN A 209 3.86 -8.79 32.01
C ASN A 209 4.11 -7.27 31.75
N GLN A 210 4.74 -6.87 30.65
CA GLN A 210 4.92 -5.47 30.32
C GLN A 210 3.78 -4.97 29.43
N PRO A 211 3.10 -3.87 29.80
CA PRO A 211 2.14 -3.24 28.92
C PRO A 211 2.87 -2.66 27.71
N PHE A 212 2.57 -3.16 26.51
CA PHE A 212 3.06 -2.59 25.26
C PHE A 212 1.90 -1.87 24.53
N ARG A 213 2.25 -0.85 23.77
CA ARG A 213 1.33 -0.13 22.88
C ARG A 213 1.92 -0.12 21.48
N PHE A 214 1.08 -0.40 20.50
CA PHE A 214 1.43 -0.26 19.10
C PHE A 214 0.80 1.02 18.57
N GLN A 215 1.62 1.84 17.92
CA GLN A 215 1.17 3.05 17.24
C GLN A 215 0.67 2.68 15.84
N SER A 216 -0.47 3.24 15.43
CA SER A 216 -0.91 3.15 14.04
C SER A 216 -0.21 4.18 13.17
N LEU A 217 -0.13 3.89 11.88
CA LEU A 217 0.43 4.79 10.88
C LEU A 217 -0.59 5.04 9.77
N GLY A 218 -0.79 6.32 9.46
CA GLY A 218 -1.66 6.74 8.36
C GLY A 218 -0.99 6.58 7.00
N ILE A 219 -1.68 5.90 6.08
CA ILE A 219 -1.28 5.66 4.69
C ILE A 219 -2.22 6.43 3.76
N PHE A 220 -1.66 7.32 2.94
CA PHE A 220 -2.40 8.00 1.87
C PHE A 220 -2.44 7.12 0.63
N LEU A 221 -3.64 6.68 0.27
CA LEU A 221 -3.96 6.06 -1.02
C LEU A 221 -4.51 7.13 -1.95
N ARG A 222 -3.97 7.20 -3.17
CA ARG A 222 -4.41 8.13 -4.21
C ARG A 222 -4.78 7.41 -5.49
N ASP A 223 -5.81 7.94 -6.15
CA ASP A 223 -6.28 7.55 -7.46
C ASP A 223 -6.49 6.03 -7.60
N GLU A 224 -5.64 5.34 -8.36
CA GLU A 224 -5.76 3.92 -8.70
C GLU A 224 -5.68 3.00 -7.46
N LEU A 225 -5.11 3.51 -6.36
CA LEU A 225 -4.92 2.79 -5.10
C LEU A 225 -6.12 2.90 -4.15
N VAL A 226 -7.06 3.81 -4.40
CA VAL A 226 -8.22 4.00 -3.54
C VAL A 226 -9.11 2.76 -3.58
N ASN A 227 -9.71 2.41 -2.43
CA ASN A 227 -10.60 1.26 -2.27
C ASN A 227 -9.96 -0.12 -2.60
N LYS A 228 -8.63 -0.19 -2.66
CA LYS A 228 -7.90 -1.45 -2.89
C LYS A 228 -7.55 -2.20 -1.60
N MET A 229 -7.63 -1.54 -0.46
CA MET A 229 -7.38 -2.12 0.86
C MET A 229 -8.69 -2.38 1.61
N LYS A 230 -8.69 -3.39 2.48
CA LYS A 230 -9.85 -3.79 3.30
C LYS A 230 -9.43 -3.93 4.76
N ILE A 231 -10.31 -3.50 5.67
CA ILE A 231 -10.12 -3.66 7.13
C ILE A 231 -9.91 -5.14 7.47
N GLY A 232 -8.97 -5.42 8.38
CA GLY A 232 -8.63 -6.77 8.85
C GLY A 232 -7.63 -7.50 7.97
N ASN A 233 -7.38 -7.03 6.74
CA ASN A 233 -6.41 -7.65 5.84
C ASN A 233 -5.00 -7.06 6.04
N GLU A 234 -4.01 -7.90 5.77
CA GLU A 234 -2.60 -7.56 5.81
C GLU A 234 -2.09 -7.17 4.41
N TYR A 235 -1.23 -6.15 4.35
CA TYR A 235 -0.67 -5.66 3.09
C TYR A 235 0.81 -5.33 3.24
N LYS A 236 1.55 -5.52 2.14
CA LYS A 236 2.85 -4.91 1.91
C LYS A 236 2.66 -3.64 1.10
N ILE A 237 3.22 -2.55 1.60
CA ILE A 237 3.04 -1.20 1.07
C ILE A 237 4.40 -0.63 0.74
N ILE A 238 4.56 -0.14 -0.49
CA ILE A 238 5.72 0.64 -0.92
C ILE A 238 5.28 2.10 -0.94
N GLY A 239 5.98 2.98 -0.23
CA GLY A 239 5.59 4.38 -0.13
C GLY A 239 6.72 5.31 0.33
N ILE A 240 6.44 6.61 0.26
CA ILE A 240 7.35 7.66 0.70
C ILE A 240 6.82 8.24 2.02
N PRO A 241 7.62 8.26 3.10
CA PRO A 241 7.24 8.92 4.35
C PRO A 241 7.02 10.42 4.15
N VAL A 242 5.93 10.95 4.70
CA VAL A 242 5.49 12.34 4.58
C VAL A 242 5.20 12.90 5.96
N CYS A 243 5.86 14.01 6.27
CA CYS A 243 5.61 14.77 7.49
C CYS A 243 4.47 15.75 7.22
N VAL A 244 3.27 15.47 7.74
CA VAL A 244 2.13 16.38 7.61
C VAL A 244 2.09 17.28 8.84
N LYS A 245 2.42 18.56 8.62
CA LYS A 245 2.33 19.58 9.66
C LYS A 245 0.88 20.03 9.78
N THR A 246 0.18 19.51 10.79
CA THR A 246 -1.07 20.09 11.30
C THR A 246 -0.80 20.79 12.63
N SER A 247 -1.79 20.92 13.53
CA SER A 247 -1.58 21.37 14.92
C SER A 247 -0.63 20.44 15.70
N GLN A 248 -0.56 19.16 15.31
CA GLN A 248 0.47 18.22 15.71
C GLN A 248 1.17 17.68 14.44
N THR A 249 2.49 17.53 14.51
CA THR A 249 3.27 16.95 13.41
C THR A 249 3.00 15.45 13.38
N ALA A 250 2.26 14.99 12.37
CA ALA A 250 1.96 13.58 12.17
C ALA A 250 2.80 13.03 11.02
N LEU A 251 3.40 11.86 11.21
CA LEU A 251 4.04 11.12 10.14
C LEU A 251 3.00 10.25 9.46
N CYS A 252 2.95 10.35 8.13
CA CYS A 252 2.14 9.49 7.28
C CYS A 252 3.02 8.91 6.17
N VAL A 253 2.48 8.02 5.36
CA VAL A 253 3.17 7.49 4.18
C VAL A 253 2.28 7.66 2.97
N GLU A 254 2.83 8.20 1.90
CA GLU A 254 2.16 8.23 0.61
C GLU A 254 2.45 6.93 -0.16
N ALA A 255 1.41 6.13 -0.38
CA ALA A 255 1.55 4.84 -1.03
C ALA A 255 1.82 5.01 -2.52
N ASN A 256 2.86 4.33 -2.99
CA ASN A 256 3.18 4.18 -4.39
C ASN A 256 2.54 2.92 -4.98
N ASN A 257 2.67 1.81 -4.25
CA ASN A 257 2.11 0.52 -4.60
C ASN A 257 1.71 -0.26 -3.35
N ILE A 258 0.70 -1.12 -3.49
CA ILE A 258 0.16 -1.96 -2.41
C ILE A 258 -0.03 -3.37 -2.94
N THR A 259 0.35 -4.35 -2.13
CA THR A 259 0.19 -5.76 -2.46
C THR A 259 -0.44 -6.48 -1.27
N PRO A 260 -1.53 -7.23 -1.45
CA PRO A 260 -2.10 -8.01 -0.36
C PRO A 260 -1.07 -9.03 0.12
N HIS A 261 -0.84 -9.07 1.43
CA HIS A 261 -0.02 -10.11 2.03
C HIS A 261 -0.93 -11.30 2.34
N THR A 262 -1.03 -12.20 1.37
CA THR A 262 -1.51 -13.54 1.69
C THR A 262 -0.36 -14.27 2.36
N ALA A 263 -0.49 -14.58 3.66
CA ALA A 263 0.35 -15.58 4.30
C ALA A 263 0.40 -16.79 3.34
N LYS A 264 1.59 -17.34 3.12
CA LYS A 264 1.76 -18.56 2.32
C LYS A 264 1.11 -19.72 3.09
N VAL A 265 -0.22 -19.74 3.16
CA VAL A 265 -0.95 -20.93 3.53
C VAL A 265 -0.68 -21.89 2.39
N PRO A 266 -0.06 -23.06 2.64
CA PRO A 266 0.15 -24.04 1.59
C PRO A 266 -1.20 -24.31 0.91
N SER A 267 -1.29 -23.99 -0.37
CA SER A 267 -2.51 -24.16 -1.15
C SER A 267 -2.69 -25.67 -1.37
N GLY A 268 -3.43 -26.32 -0.48
CA GLY A 268 -3.76 -27.73 -0.57
C GLY A 268 -3.64 -28.49 0.75
N ILE A 269 -4.39 -29.59 0.83
CA ILE A 269 -4.27 -30.59 1.90
C ILE A 269 -2.93 -31.29 1.76
N SER A 270 -2.10 -31.27 2.81
CA SER A 270 -0.79 -31.93 2.82
C SER A 270 -0.92 -33.44 2.57
N ASP A 271 0.11 -34.05 1.99
CA ASP A 271 0.11 -35.50 1.69
C ASP A 271 -0.08 -36.35 2.95
N ASN A 272 0.41 -35.87 4.10
CA ASN A 272 0.20 -36.50 5.39
C ASN A 272 -1.29 -36.54 5.78
N PHE A 273 -2.02 -35.44 5.57
CA PHE A 273 -3.46 -35.41 5.81
C PHE A 273 -4.24 -36.29 4.83
N ARG A 274 -3.85 -36.31 3.54
CA ARG A 274 -4.46 -37.20 2.54
C ARG A 274 -4.24 -38.67 2.89
N ARG A 275 -3.03 -39.02 3.34
CA ARG A 275 -2.68 -40.37 3.81
C ARG A 275 -3.43 -40.74 5.10
N LEU A 276 -3.57 -39.81 6.04
CA LEU A 276 -4.36 -40.04 7.25
C LEU A 276 -5.82 -40.32 6.90
N LEU A 277 -6.41 -39.54 5.99
CA LEU A 277 -7.76 -39.76 5.51
C LEU A 277 -7.89 -41.14 4.85
N SER A 278 -6.97 -41.53 3.95
CA SER A 278 -7.03 -42.82 3.27
C SER A 278 -6.94 -44.01 4.22
N LEU A 279 -6.07 -43.94 5.24
CA LEU A 279 -5.93 -44.98 6.27
C LEU A 279 -7.16 -45.09 7.19
N THR A 280 -7.95 -44.02 7.31
CA THR A 280 -9.11 -43.96 8.21
C THR A 280 -10.44 -44.18 7.51
N LEU A 281 -10.46 -44.40 6.18
CA LEU A 281 -11.67 -44.64 5.38
C LEU A 281 -12.54 -45.82 5.85
N SER A 282 -11.97 -46.74 6.63
CA SER A 282 -12.70 -47.89 7.20
C SER A 282 -13.80 -47.50 8.20
N SER A 283 -13.89 -46.24 8.62
CA SER A 283 -14.94 -45.74 9.51
C SER A 283 -15.17 -44.25 9.30
N CYS A 284 -16.44 -43.85 9.33
CA CYS A 284 -16.86 -42.45 9.24
C CYS A 284 -16.38 -41.57 10.41
N TRP A 285 -15.95 -42.16 11.54
CA TRP A 285 -15.56 -41.42 12.74
C TRP A 285 -14.06 -41.46 13.05
N LYS A 286 -13.30 -42.40 12.47
CA LYS A 286 -11.87 -42.57 12.80
C LYS A 286 -11.05 -41.34 12.47
N PHE A 287 -11.30 -40.74 11.31
CA PHE A 287 -10.58 -39.54 10.86
C PHE A 287 -10.81 -38.36 11.82
N THR A 288 -12.08 -38.04 12.09
CA THR A 288 -12.47 -36.92 12.95
C THR A 288 -12.06 -37.15 14.40
N ALA A 289 -12.16 -38.38 14.91
CA ALA A 289 -11.68 -38.74 16.24
C ALA A 289 -10.16 -38.56 16.38
N MET A 290 -9.38 -38.97 15.36
CA MET A 290 -7.93 -38.76 15.36
C MET A 290 -7.56 -37.27 15.30
N LEU A 291 -8.26 -36.47 14.49
CA LEU A 291 -8.04 -35.02 14.44
C LEU A 291 -8.36 -34.37 15.79
N ALA A 292 -9.51 -34.68 16.39
CA ALA A 292 -9.89 -34.15 17.70
C ALA A 292 -8.89 -34.57 18.79
N ASN A 293 -8.35 -35.78 18.72
CA ASN A 293 -7.35 -36.28 19.68
C ASN A 293 -6.05 -35.46 19.65
N VAL A 294 -5.59 -35.05 18.46
CA VAL A 294 -4.33 -34.33 18.26
C VAL A 294 -4.51 -32.80 18.29
N PHE A 295 -5.73 -32.30 18.05
CA PHE A 295 -6.01 -30.87 18.03
C PHE A 295 -5.61 -30.20 19.35
N ALA A 296 -4.95 -29.04 19.23
CA ALA A 296 -4.42 -28.26 20.36
C ALA A 296 -3.50 -29.07 21.31
N SER A 297 -2.74 -30.06 20.80
CA SER A 297 -1.82 -30.88 21.61
C SER A 297 -0.74 -30.08 22.34
N GLN A 298 -0.45 -28.87 21.88
CA GLN A 298 0.46 -27.92 22.51
C GLN A 298 -0.13 -27.19 23.73
N ILE A 299 -1.44 -27.28 23.95
CA ILE A 299 -2.15 -26.65 25.07
C ILE A 299 -2.62 -27.72 26.08
N VAL A 300 -3.16 -28.83 25.58
CA VAL A 300 -3.68 -29.93 26.40
C VAL A 300 -3.25 -31.28 25.82
N ALA A 301 -2.92 -32.23 26.69
CA ALA A 301 -2.44 -33.54 26.28
C ALA A 301 -3.43 -34.24 25.31
N PRO A 302 -2.93 -35.02 24.33
CA PRO A 302 -3.79 -35.81 23.46
C PRO A 302 -4.74 -36.71 24.25
N GLY A 303 -5.98 -36.86 23.79
CA GLY A 303 -7.00 -37.69 24.43
C GLY A 303 -7.85 -36.97 25.48
N THR A 304 -7.49 -35.75 25.85
CA THR A 304 -8.28 -34.91 26.78
C THR A 304 -9.24 -33.98 26.03
N TYR A 305 -10.42 -33.73 26.61
CA TYR A 305 -11.43 -32.81 26.08
C TYR A 305 -11.82 -33.06 24.61
N ASN A 306 -11.77 -34.32 24.15
CA ASN A 306 -11.97 -34.68 22.74
C ASN A 306 -13.30 -34.19 22.16
N LEU A 307 -14.37 -34.19 22.95
CA LEU A 307 -15.67 -33.66 22.51
C LEU A 307 -15.59 -32.15 22.23
N LEU A 308 -14.99 -31.38 23.13
CA LEU A 308 -14.81 -29.93 22.93
C LEU A 308 -13.90 -29.66 21.74
N LYS A 309 -12.78 -30.38 21.63
CA LYS A 309 -11.86 -30.27 20.49
C LYS A 309 -12.56 -30.58 19.17
N LEU A 310 -13.42 -31.60 19.14
CA LEU A 310 -14.24 -31.94 17.99
C LEU A 310 -15.23 -30.82 17.66
N CYS A 311 -15.95 -30.28 18.64
CA CYS A 311 -16.85 -29.16 18.43
C CYS A 311 -16.11 -27.95 17.84
N LEU A 312 -14.94 -27.60 18.39
CA LEU A 312 -14.09 -26.51 17.87
C LEU A 312 -13.66 -26.76 16.43
N LEU A 313 -13.23 -27.99 16.10
CA LEU A 313 -12.91 -28.37 14.73
C LEU A 313 -14.12 -28.22 13.81
N MET A 314 -15.32 -28.66 14.23
CA MET A 314 -16.55 -28.52 13.46
C MET A 314 -16.94 -27.06 13.24
N SER A 315 -16.73 -26.19 14.23
CA SER A 315 -16.95 -24.74 14.10
C SER A 315 -16.01 -24.09 13.08
N LEU A 316 -14.78 -24.60 12.93
CA LEU A 316 -13.81 -24.13 11.94
C LEU A 316 -14.09 -24.65 10.52
N VAL A 317 -14.80 -25.77 10.38
CA VAL A 317 -15.13 -26.34 9.07
C VAL A 317 -16.27 -25.52 8.46
N GLN A 318 -15.92 -24.63 7.53
CA GLN A 318 -16.90 -23.93 6.70
C GLN A 318 -17.54 -24.91 5.71
N THR A 319 -18.80 -25.27 5.95
CA THR A 319 -19.63 -25.96 4.96
C THR A 319 -20.28 -24.92 4.05
N ARG A 320 -19.53 -24.47 3.03
CA ARG A 320 -20.12 -23.62 1.99
C ARG A 320 -21.01 -24.47 1.09
N ASP A 321 -22.32 -24.38 1.27
CA ASP A 321 -23.28 -24.72 0.23
C ASP A 321 -23.51 -23.47 -0.63
N CYS A 322 -23.06 -23.49 -1.89
CA CYS A 322 -23.14 -22.36 -2.83
C CYS A 322 -24.57 -21.86 -3.11
N ASN A 323 -25.60 -22.53 -2.58
CA ASN A 323 -27.01 -22.31 -2.88
C ASN A 323 -27.86 -21.87 -1.68
N ARG A 324 -27.28 -21.67 -0.48
CA ARG A 324 -28.02 -21.21 0.71
C ARG A 324 -27.49 -19.87 1.19
N GLU A 325 -28.39 -18.89 1.29
CA GLU A 325 -28.10 -17.53 1.78
C GLU A 325 -27.83 -17.47 3.30
N ARG A 326 -28.10 -18.55 4.04
CA ARG A 326 -27.75 -18.67 5.46
C ARG A 326 -26.52 -19.55 5.62
N GLU A 327 -25.47 -18.96 6.14
CA GLU A 327 -24.33 -19.67 6.67
C GLU A 327 -24.74 -20.32 8.00
N ASP A 328 -24.79 -21.66 8.04
CA ASP A 328 -25.04 -22.41 9.27
C ASP A 328 -23.74 -22.44 10.10
N TRP A 329 -23.54 -21.41 10.93
CA TRP A 329 -22.41 -21.32 11.85
C TRP A 329 -22.66 -22.16 13.12
N LEU A 330 -21.64 -22.92 13.56
CA LEU A 330 -21.67 -23.59 14.87
C LEU A 330 -21.01 -22.68 15.91
N ASP A 331 -21.83 -21.95 16.67
CA ASP A 331 -21.38 -21.20 17.85
C ASP A 331 -21.26 -22.12 19.07
N ILE A 332 -20.17 -21.98 19.83
CA ILE A 332 -19.87 -22.85 20.98
C ILE A 332 -19.73 -21.99 22.23
N LEU A 333 -20.61 -22.21 23.21
CA LEU A 333 -20.48 -21.68 24.56
C LEU A 333 -19.87 -22.74 25.47
N VAL A 334 -18.72 -22.44 26.06
CA VAL A 334 -18.06 -23.30 27.05
C VAL A 334 -18.18 -22.64 28.42
N ILE A 335 -18.82 -23.32 29.36
CA ILE A 335 -18.91 -22.89 30.76
C ILE A 335 -17.97 -23.79 31.55
N THR A 336 -17.03 -23.16 32.25
CA THR A 336 -16.08 -23.83 33.14
C THR A 336 -16.02 -23.10 34.46
N SER A 337 -15.71 -23.81 35.54
CA SER A 337 -15.20 -23.19 36.76
C SER A 337 -13.76 -22.76 36.53
N ASP A 338 -13.39 -21.58 37.02
CA ASP A 338 -12.01 -21.09 36.91
C ASP A 338 -11.08 -21.92 37.79
N THR A 339 -10.33 -22.85 37.18
CA THR A 339 -9.34 -23.66 37.89
C THR A 339 -7.98 -22.95 38.01
N LEU A 340 -7.80 -21.79 37.36
CA LEU A 340 -6.53 -21.04 37.34
C LEU A 340 -6.44 -19.95 38.41
N LEU A 341 -7.51 -19.70 39.17
CA LEU A 341 -7.47 -18.78 40.32
C LEU A 341 -6.83 -19.38 41.57
N VAL A 342 -6.63 -20.70 41.65
CA VAL A 342 -6.07 -21.34 42.86
C VAL A 342 -4.57 -21.07 43.00
N ASP A 343 -3.81 -20.88 41.91
CA ASP A 343 -2.38 -20.49 41.99
C ASP A 343 -2.15 -18.99 42.23
N ARG A 344 -3.20 -18.17 42.30
CA ARG A 344 -3.10 -16.73 42.59
C ARG A 344 -3.50 -16.35 44.02
N VAL A 345 -3.90 -17.31 44.86
CA VAL A 345 -4.35 -17.05 46.25
C VAL A 345 -3.65 -17.90 47.31
N SER A 346 -2.74 -18.81 46.95
CA SER A 346 -1.96 -19.56 47.95
C SER A 346 -0.46 -19.20 47.94
N LEU A 347 -0.13 -18.34 48.92
CA LEU A 347 1.18 -18.02 49.54
C LEU A 347 2.14 -17.08 48.81
#